data_AF-G3JDJ5-F1
#
_entry.id   AF-G3JDJ5-F1
#
_cell.length_a   1.000
_cell.length_b   1.000
_cell.length_c   1.000
_cell.angle_alpha   90.00
_cell.angle_beta   90.00
_cell.angle_gamma   90.00
#
_symmetry.space_group_name_H-M   'P 1'
#
loop_
_entity.id
_entity.type
_entity.pdbx_description
1 polymer ?
#
loop_
_entity_poly.entity_id
_entity_poly.type
_entity_poly.pdbx_seq_one_letter_code
_entity_poly.pdbx_strand_id
1 'polypeptide(L)'
;MTYPEEHRPVYIEAADTLRAPFWDWATDEAVPQSTVPETISITVPENGQLASKSTDFEDFVTFKNRGSSLEGLHGSIHWDAACQGQFLSVAYTGFDPLFMLHHSNVDRLWAYWQAMHPDQQIFTGEHYGFEKWGTPDNSILTTQSPLLPFRRSETEFHTSESVLSIHDLGYSYHGLESKDKSAEDRREEVTRIINNLEPGFLKLGARAANGLLGGPRAVLTRYFAHIAVEASEIERPCSIEVSMNGTYAGNLVLLSMPDSGIVRGEISLDTIQDTLRGKPSRVVLNTFETALKIDIIKGDGSRIALADVPNLDVQIEQVRVAAPRWDTELPEYSESRMFGVRLVNAPY
;
A
#
# COMPACT_ATOMS: atom_id res chain seq x y z
N MET A 1 -34.79 -4.22 -13.78
CA MET A 1 -34.28 -3.86 -15.12
C MET A 1 -33.79 -5.13 -15.77
N THR A 2 -34.29 -5.47 -16.95
CA THR A 2 -33.86 -6.63 -17.73
C THR A 2 -33.07 -6.14 -18.93
N TYR A 3 -31.89 -6.71 -19.17
CA TYR A 3 -31.08 -6.39 -20.35
C TYR A 3 -31.85 -6.74 -21.63
N PRO A 4 -31.74 -5.94 -22.71
CA PRO A 4 -32.35 -6.26 -24.00
C PRO A 4 -31.93 -7.65 -24.49
N GLU A 5 -32.92 -8.47 -24.85
CA GLU A 5 -32.72 -9.88 -25.17
C GLU A 5 -31.78 -10.09 -26.36
N GLU A 6 -31.79 -9.14 -27.30
CA GLU A 6 -30.91 -9.10 -28.47
C GLU A 6 -29.42 -8.97 -28.15
N HIS A 7 -29.07 -8.34 -27.01
CA HIS A 7 -27.68 -8.13 -26.61
C HIS A 7 -27.19 -9.15 -25.58
N ARG A 8 -28.10 -9.95 -25.01
CA ARG A 8 -27.77 -10.97 -24.00
C ARG A 8 -26.66 -11.94 -24.45
N PRO A 9 -26.66 -12.48 -25.68
CA PRO A 9 -25.59 -13.40 -26.11
C PRO A 9 -24.22 -12.74 -26.14
N VAL A 10 -24.15 -11.47 -26.58
CA VAL A 10 -22.90 -10.69 -26.61
C VAL A 10 -22.39 -10.41 -25.20
N TYR A 11 -23.26 -10.12 -24.24
CA TYR A 11 -22.85 -9.93 -22.85
C TYR A 11 -22.46 -11.23 -22.13
N ILE A 12 -23.11 -12.36 -22.45
CA ILE A 12 -22.71 -13.69 -21.95
C ILE A 12 -21.34 -14.06 -22.52
N GLU A 13 -21.16 -13.94 -23.84
CA GLU A 13 -19.86 -14.19 -24.48
C GLU A 13 -18.78 -13.24 -23.94
N ALA A 14 -19.11 -11.95 -23.79
CA ALA A 14 -18.20 -11.00 -23.18
C ALA A 14 -17.88 -11.35 -21.74
N ALA A 15 -18.81 -11.86 -20.92
CA ALA A 15 -18.54 -12.31 -19.54
C ALA A 15 -17.69 -13.59 -19.50
N ASP A 16 -17.98 -14.55 -20.38
CA ASP A 16 -17.23 -15.82 -20.50
C ASP A 16 -15.80 -15.58 -21.01
N THR A 17 -15.63 -14.61 -21.90
CA THR A 17 -14.34 -14.24 -22.49
C THR A 17 -13.72 -13.01 -21.84
N LEU A 18 -14.37 -12.38 -20.84
CA LEU A 18 -13.84 -11.21 -20.16
C LEU A 18 -12.54 -11.67 -19.51
N ARG A 19 -11.46 -11.20 -20.07
CA ARG A 19 -10.17 -11.17 -19.42
C ARG A 19 -9.95 -9.68 -19.24
N ALA A 20 -10.08 -9.19 -18.01
CA ALA A 20 -9.58 -7.87 -17.72
C ALA A 20 -8.07 -7.92 -18.02
N PRO A 21 -7.55 -7.10 -18.95
CA PRO A 21 -6.13 -7.11 -19.23
C PRO A 21 -5.40 -6.71 -17.95
N PHE A 22 -4.76 -7.66 -17.30
CA PHE A 22 -3.84 -7.39 -16.20
C PHE A 22 -2.65 -6.62 -16.78
N TRP A 23 -2.31 -5.47 -16.20
CA TRP A 23 -1.03 -4.84 -16.48
C TRP A 23 -0.01 -5.38 -15.47
N ASP A 24 0.79 -6.33 -15.94
CA ASP A 24 1.89 -6.91 -15.20
C ASP A 24 3.10 -5.97 -15.22
N TRP A 25 3.07 -4.95 -14.36
CA TRP A 25 4.16 -3.97 -14.20
C TRP A 25 5.52 -4.62 -13.87
N ALA A 26 5.52 -5.87 -13.40
CA ALA A 26 6.72 -6.64 -13.10
C ALA A 26 7.30 -7.39 -14.30
N THR A 27 6.53 -7.54 -15.38
CA THR A 27 6.89 -8.35 -16.57
C THR A 27 6.94 -7.54 -17.87
N ASP A 28 6.16 -6.46 -18.02
CA ASP A 28 6.25 -5.49 -19.12
C ASP A 28 6.17 -4.04 -18.60
N GLU A 29 7.28 -3.34 -18.74
CA GLU A 29 7.63 -2.06 -18.08
C GLU A 29 7.05 -0.81 -18.75
N ALA A 30 6.29 -0.93 -19.85
CA ALA A 30 5.82 0.24 -20.62
C ALA A 30 4.38 0.72 -20.29
N VAL A 31 4.21 1.52 -19.23
CA VAL A 31 3.08 2.48 -18.98
C VAL A 31 3.68 3.68 -18.17
N PRO A 32 3.13 4.92 -18.19
CA PRO A 32 3.85 6.17 -17.86
C PRO A 32 4.62 6.15 -16.54
N GLN A 33 5.78 6.82 -16.52
CA GLN A 33 6.74 6.85 -15.40
C GLN A 33 6.17 7.21 -14.01
N SER A 34 4.94 7.69 -13.93
CA SER A 34 4.24 8.07 -12.70
C SER A 34 3.52 6.91 -11.98
N THR A 35 3.40 5.73 -12.57
CA THR A 35 2.67 4.58 -11.96
C THR A 35 3.58 3.53 -11.32
N VAL A 36 4.87 3.81 -11.15
CA VAL A 36 5.89 2.85 -10.69
C VAL A 36 6.58 3.36 -9.42
N PRO A 37 5.99 3.21 -8.22
CA PRO A 37 6.82 3.08 -7.04
C PRO A 37 7.64 1.79 -7.20
N GLU A 38 8.98 1.88 -7.24
CA GLU A 38 9.91 0.74 -7.37
C GLU A 38 9.92 -0.19 -6.13
N THR A 39 9.11 0.08 -5.10
CA THR A 39 9.25 -0.54 -3.77
C THR A 39 7.95 -0.49 -2.96
N ILE A 40 7.54 -1.62 -2.35
CA ILE A 40 6.53 -1.66 -1.28
C ILE A 40 7.26 -1.91 0.04
N SER A 41 7.20 -0.93 0.95
CA SER A 41 7.75 -1.07 2.31
C SER A 41 6.63 -0.94 3.32
N ILE A 42 6.30 -2.06 3.95
CA ILE A 42 5.41 -2.11 5.14
C ILE A 42 6.25 -1.64 6.38
N THR A 43 5.77 -1.37 7.65
CA THR A 43 6.49 -1.37 9.01
C THR A 43 5.60 -1.32 10.26
N VAL A 44 5.80 -2.19 11.27
CA VAL A 44 5.50 -1.93 12.71
C VAL A 44 6.18 -2.90 13.72
N PRO A 45 6.39 -2.49 15.01
CA PRO A 45 6.97 -3.31 16.09
C PRO A 45 5.97 -3.79 17.17
N GLU A 46 6.21 -4.98 17.77
CA GLU A 46 5.67 -5.36 19.09
C GLU A 46 6.70 -6.19 19.89
N ASN A 47 6.87 -5.89 21.20
CA ASN A 47 7.69 -6.65 22.16
C ASN A 47 9.20 -6.83 21.88
N GLY A 48 9.81 -5.96 21.08
CA GLY A 48 11.26 -5.94 20.89
C GLY A 48 11.82 -7.04 19.98
N GLN A 49 10.96 -7.68 19.18
CA GLN A 49 11.35 -8.54 18.06
C GLN A 49 10.60 -8.10 16.80
N LEU A 50 11.30 -8.04 15.67
CA LEU A 50 10.80 -7.49 14.41
C LEU A 50 10.64 -8.63 13.40
N ALA A 51 9.41 -8.84 12.93
CA ALA A 51 9.04 -9.77 11.87
C ALA A 51 8.46 -8.98 10.68
N SER A 52 7.91 -9.67 9.65
CA SER A 52 7.25 -9.06 8.48
C SER A 52 6.45 -7.82 8.87
N LYS A 53 6.65 -6.75 8.13
CA LYS A 53 6.40 -5.41 8.64
C LYS A 53 4.89 -5.05 8.77
N SER A 54 3.97 -5.86 8.24
CA SER A 54 2.55 -5.94 8.64
C SER A 54 2.26 -7.41 8.81
N THR A 55 2.10 -7.83 10.05
CA THR A 55 1.62 -9.16 10.40
C THR A 55 0.15 -9.14 10.79
N ASP A 56 -0.45 -7.97 10.99
CA ASP A 56 -1.84 -7.81 11.38
C ASP A 56 -2.68 -7.24 10.23
N PHE A 57 -3.91 -7.74 10.11
CA PHE A 57 -4.83 -7.34 9.06
C PHE A 57 -5.13 -5.83 9.07
N GLU A 58 -5.36 -5.22 10.24
CA GLU A 58 -5.78 -3.81 10.31
C GLU A 58 -4.66 -2.86 9.88
N ASP A 59 -3.42 -3.23 10.18
CA ASP A 59 -2.21 -2.52 9.73
C ASP A 59 -2.05 -2.61 8.22
N PHE A 60 -2.34 -3.79 7.64
CA PHE A 60 -2.23 -4.00 6.20
C PHE A 60 -3.23 -3.15 5.43
N VAL A 61 -4.47 -3.06 5.92
CA VAL A 61 -5.59 -2.59 5.09
C VAL A 61 -5.96 -1.13 5.27
N THR A 62 -5.61 -0.47 6.39
CA THR A 62 -6.13 0.88 6.70
C THR A 62 -5.07 1.91 7.04
N PHE A 63 -5.42 3.19 6.92
CA PHE A 63 -4.61 4.32 7.40
C PHE A 63 -4.54 4.49 8.93
N LYS A 64 -5.23 3.66 9.72
CA LYS A 64 -5.39 3.91 11.16
C LYS A 64 -4.08 3.71 11.93
N ASN A 65 -3.28 2.73 11.52
CA ASN A 65 -2.09 2.34 12.26
C ASN A 65 -0.82 2.90 11.62
N ARG A 66 0.30 2.84 12.36
CA ARG A 66 1.60 3.30 11.84
C ARG A 66 2.08 2.31 10.77
N GLY A 67 2.79 2.83 9.76
CA GLY A 67 3.31 2.04 8.64
C GLY A 67 2.64 2.35 7.31
N SER A 68 3.04 1.64 6.27
CA SER A 68 2.38 1.71 4.96
C SER A 68 1.20 0.74 4.95
N SER A 69 0.06 1.21 4.45
CA SER A 69 -1.14 0.41 4.24
C SER A 69 -1.43 0.25 2.75
N LEU A 70 -2.16 -0.80 2.40
CA LEU A 70 -2.64 -1.03 1.05
C LEU A 70 -3.51 0.15 0.57
N GLU A 71 -4.33 0.72 1.45
CA GLU A 71 -5.16 1.90 1.15
C GLU A 71 -4.32 3.15 0.85
N GLY A 72 -3.17 3.32 1.52
CA GLY A 72 -2.25 4.42 1.22
C GLY A 72 -1.57 4.30 -0.13
N LEU A 73 -1.08 3.10 -0.46
CA LEU A 73 -0.49 2.82 -1.77
C LEU A 73 -1.52 2.91 -2.90
N HIS A 74 -2.74 2.45 -2.64
CA HIS A 74 -3.92 2.62 -3.51
C HIS A 74 -4.19 4.10 -3.79
N GLY A 75 -4.23 4.94 -2.74
CA GLY A 75 -4.44 6.37 -2.85
C GLY A 75 -3.41 7.08 -3.75
N SER A 76 -2.13 6.71 -3.67
CA SER A 76 -1.07 7.27 -4.52
C SER A 76 -1.34 7.08 -6.01
N ILE A 77 -1.80 5.90 -6.43
CA ILE A 77 -2.11 5.64 -7.85
C ILE A 77 -3.33 6.44 -8.32
N HIS A 78 -4.36 6.58 -7.47
CA HIS A 78 -5.49 7.46 -7.75
C HIS A 78 -5.08 8.92 -7.96
N TRP A 79 -4.02 9.38 -7.30
CA TRP A 79 -3.46 10.73 -7.51
C TRP A 79 -2.61 10.82 -8.77
N ASP A 80 -1.60 9.96 -8.86
CA ASP A 80 -0.53 10.06 -9.86
C ASP A 80 -1.01 9.73 -11.28
N ALA A 81 -1.97 8.80 -11.42
CA ALA A 81 -2.51 8.41 -12.72
C ALA A 81 -3.70 9.27 -13.17
N ALA A 82 -4.35 9.99 -12.25
CA ALA A 82 -5.57 10.72 -12.59
C ALA A 82 -5.31 12.01 -13.37
N CYS A 83 -4.13 12.63 -13.23
CA CYS A 83 -3.89 13.98 -13.74
C CYS A 83 -5.02 14.96 -13.38
N GLN A 84 -5.55 14.86 -12.14
CA GLN A 84 -6.72 15.61 -11.63
C GLN A 84 -8.08 15.28 -12.30
N GLY A 85 -8.13 14.22 -13.10
CA GLY A 85 -9.32 13.74 -13.79
C GLY A 85 -10.26 12.90 -12.91
N GLN A 86 -11.21 12.23 -13.57
CA GLN A 86 -12.26 11.46 -12.92
C GLN A 86 -11.73 10.33 -12.03
N PHE A 87 -10.56 9.78 -12.37
CA PHE A 87 -9.94 8.69 -11.62
C PHE A 87 -9.58 9.06 -10.17
N LEU A 88 -9.32 10.34 -9.84
CA LEU A 88 -9.05 10.78 -8.45
C LEU A 88 -10.34 10.95 -7.63
N SER A 89 -11.48 11.15 -8.27
CA SER A 89 -12.73 11.45 -7.57
C SER A 89 -13.42 10.17 -7.10
N VAL A 90 -13.54 9.97 -5.79
CA VAL A 90 -14.23 8.79 -5.21
C VAL A 90 -15.65 8.60 -5.77
N ALA A 91 -16.35 9.70 -6.08
CA ALA A 91 -17.71 9.65 -6.65
C ALA A 91 -17.77 9.19 -8.12
N TYR A 92 -16.68 9.35 -8.88
CA TYR A 92 -16.66 9.10 -10.33
C TYR A 92 -15.61 8.08 -10.77
N THR A 93 -14.68 7.70 -9.91
CA THR A 93 -13.51 6.90 -10.27
C THR A 93 -13.90 5.53 -10.84
N GLY A 94 -15.01 4.94 -10.37
CA GLY A 94 -15.54 3.68 -10.89
C GLY A 94 -16.01 3.72 -12.36
N PHE A 95 -16.12 4.90 -12.97
CA PHE A 95 -16.42 5.04 -14.41
C PHE A 95 -15.16 5.08 -15.29
N ASP A 96 -13.99 5.31 -14.70
CA ASP A 96 -12.72 5.31 -15.43
C ASP A 96 -12.24 3.86 -15.63
N PRO A 97 -11.93 3.40 -16.86
CA PRO A 97 -11.42 2.05 -17.08
C PRO A 97 -10.16 1.71 -16.27
N LEU A 98 -9.32 2.70 -15.93
CA LEU A 98 -8.15 2.50 -15.08
C LEU A 98 -8.52 2.01 -13.68
N PHE A 99 -9.72 2.31 -13.19
CA PHE A 99 -10.20 1.83 -11.89
C PHE A 99 -10.20 0.32 -11.78
N MET A 100 -10.76 -0.37 -12.78
CA MET A 100 -10.84 -1.83 -12.73
C MET A 100 -9.46 -2.48 -12.84
N LEU A 101 -8.56 -1.88 -13.63
CA LEU A 101 -7.18 -2.36 -13.76
C LEU A 101 -6.38 -2.15 -12.47
N HIS A 102 -6.50 -0.96 -11.89
CA HIS A 102 -5.86 -0.61 -10.63
C HIS A 102 -6.33 -1.53 -9.49
N HIS A 103 -7.64 -1.69 -9.33
CA HIS A 103 -8.19 -2.53 -8.26
C HIS A 103 -7.92 -4.03 -8.45
N SER A 104 -7.68 -4.51 -9.68
CA SER A 104 -7.16 -5.86 -9.89
C SER A 104 -5.75 -6.04 -9.32
N ASN A 105 -4.87 -5.03 -9.43
CA ASN A 105 -3.56 -5.10 -8.80
C ASN A 105 -3.64 -4.94 -7.27
N VAL A 106 -4.57 -4.12 -6.76
CA VAL A 106 -4.82 -4.02 -5.30
C VAL A 106 -5.28 -5.37 -4.74
N ASP A 107 -6.21 -6.03 -5.41
CA ASP A 107 -6.69 -7.36 -5.03
C ASP A 107 -5.59 -8.44 -5.14
N ARG A 108 -4.70 -8.35 -6.14
CA ARG A 108 -3.49 -9.20 -6.21
C ARG A 108 -2.59 -9.03 -4.98
N LEU A 109 -2.31 -7.79 -4.58
CA LEU A 109 -1.48 -7.51 -3.39
C LEU A 109 -2.14 -8.05 -2.13
N TRP A 110 -3.47 -7.92 -2.02
CA TRP A 110 -4.25 -8.52 -0.95
C TRP A 110 -4.14 -10.04 -0.91
N ALA A 111 -4.34 -10.72 -2.05
CA ALA A 111 -4.24 -12.17 -2.17
C ALA A 111 -2.84 -12.69 -1.80
N TYR A 112 -1.79 -11.98 -2.22
CA TYR A 112 -0.41 -12.28 -1.83
C TYR A 112 -0.18 -12.11 -0.33
N TRP A 113 -0.70 -11.03 0.26
CA TRP A 113 -0.61 -10.84 1.70
C TRP A 113 -1.32 -11.95 2.48
N GLN A 114 -2.53 -12.36 2.06
CA GLN A 114 -3.28 -13.47 2.66
C GLN A 114 -2.55 -14.82 2.53
N ALA A 115 -1.83 -15.03 1.43
CA ALA A 115 -1.02 -16.23 1.23
C ALA A 115 0.21 -16.24 2.15
N MET A 116 0.82 -15.07 2.39
CA MET A 116 1.96 -14.93 3.29
C MET A 116 1.57 -14.97 4.78
N HIS A 117 0.36 -14.51 5.12
CA HIS A 117 -0.15 -14.40 6.49
C HIS A 117 -1.46 -15.19 6.65
N PRO A 118 -1.42 -16.54 6.57
CA PRO A 118 -2.63 -17.38 6.60
C PRO A 118 -3.43 -17.29 7.91
N ASP A 119 -2.81 -16.86 9.01
CA ASP A 119 -3.50 -16.68 10.30
C ASP A 119 -4.21 -15.32 10.42
N GLN A 120 -4.09 -14.46 9.41
CA GLN A 120 -4.47 -13.05 9.46
C GLN A 120 -5.30 -12.63 8.24
N GLN A 121 -5.83 -13.59 7.48
CA GLN A 121 -6.45 -13.34 6.17
C GLN A 121 -7.68 -12.42 6.18
N ILE A 122 -8.23 -12.14 7.36
CA ILE A 122 -9.42 -11.32 7.59
C ILE A 122 -9.32 -10.61 8.95
N PHE A 123 -9.94 -9.44 9.08
CA PHE A 123 -10.04 -8.75 10.37
C PHE A 123 -10.78 -9.59 11.41
N THR A 124 -10.48 -9.31 12.68
CA THR A 124 -11.18 -9.92 13.81
C THR A 124 -11.82 -8.85 14.68
N GLY A 125 -13.03 -9.12 15.15
CA GLY A 125 -13.74 -8.24 16.08
C GLY A 125 -14.77 -7.33 15.41
N GLU A 126 -15.16 -6.32 16.18
CA GLU A 126 -16.19 -5.34 15.83
C GLU A 126 -15.54 -4.01 15.48
N HIS A 127 -15.92 -3.43 14.34
CA HIS A 127 -15.39 -2.17 13.86
C HIS A 127 -16.52 -1.17 13.64
N TYR A 128 -16.32 0.08 14.03
CA TYR A 128 -17.27 1.13 13.71
C TYR A 128 -17.12 1.51 12.24
N GLY A 129 -18.18 1.27 11.48
CA GLY A 129 -18.30 1.71 10.09
C GLY A 129 -18.62 3.20 10.02
N PHE A 130 -17.96 3.89 9.08
CA PHE A 130 -18.38 5.21 8.64
C PHE A 130 -19.64 5.12 7.78
N GLU A 131 -20.37 6.23 7.67
CA GLU A 131 -21.54 6.34 6.81
C GLU A 131 -21.19 5.96 5.35
N LYS A 132 -21.97 5.03 4.79
CA LYS A 132 -21.96 4.65 3.38
C LYS A 132 -23.40 4.56 2.90
N TRP A 133 -23.62 4.54 1.59
CA TRP A 133 -24.96 4.40 1.00
C TRP A 133 -25.83 3.31 1.64
N GLY A 134 -25.23 2.15 1.95
CA GLY A 134 -25.92 1.00 2.56
C GLY A 134 -25.68 0.82 4.07
N THR A 135 -24.84 1.63 4.70
CA THR A 135 -24.37 1.42 6.08
C THR A 135 -24.51 2.72 6.86
N PRO A 136 -25.45 2.82 7.82
CA PRO A 136 -25.57 3.99 8.67
C PRO A 136 -24.29 4.28 9.45
N ASP A 137 -24.07 5.54 9.80
CA ASP A 137 -22.97 5.92 10.68
C ASP A 137 -23.05 5.20 12.04
N ASN A 138 -21.89 4.91 12.63
CA ASN A 138 -21.73 4.13 13.87
C ASN A 138 -22.30 2.71 13.82
N SER A 139 -22.50 2.13 12.62
CA SER A 139 -22.82 0.72 12.50
C SER A 139 -21.66 -0.13 13.00
N ILE A 140 -21.97 -1.17 13.78
CA ILE A 140 -21.00 -2.18 14.16
C ILE A 140 -20.86 -3.15 12.99
N LEU A 141 -19.67 -3.17 12.39
CA LEU A 141 -19.29 -4.03 11.29
C LEU A 141 -18.49 -5.23 11.81
N THR A 142 -18.83 -6.39 11.29
CA THR A 142 -18.16 -7.68 11.53
C THR A 142 -17.85 -8.34 10.18
N THR A 143 -17.14 -9.45 10.19
CA THR A 143 -16.84 -10.22 8.97
C THR A 143 -18.10 -10.79 8.28
N GLN A 144 -19.25 -10.76 8.96
CA GLN A 144 -20.58 -11.21 8.49
C GLN A 144 -21.45 -10.06 8.01
N SER A 145 -21.00 -8.81 8.19
CA SER A 145 -21.78 -7.66 7.75
C SER A 145 -21.97 -7.69 6.21
N PRO A 146 -23.18 -7.41 5.71
CA PRO A 146 -23.45 -7.40 4.28
C PRO A 146 -22.58 -6.40 3.52
N LEU A 147 -21.86 -6.87 2.50
CA LEU A 147 -21.13 -6.06 1.52
C LEU A 147 -22.10 -5.56 0.45
N LEU A 148 -22.89 -4.55 0.79
CA LEU A 148 -23.86 -3.96 -0.12
C LEU A 148 -23.17 -3.25 -1.30
N PRO A 149 -23.74 -3.29 -2.51
CA PRO A 149 -24.97 -3.98 -2.92
C PRO A 149 -24.73 -5.40 -3.50
N PHE A 150 -23.58 -6.02 -3.21
CA PHE A 150 -23.13 -7.25 -3.88
C PHE A 150 -23.90 -8.47 -3.36
N ARG A 151 -24.69 -9.09 -4.24
CA ARG A 151 -25.51 -10.26 -3.92
C ARG A 151 -24.88 -11.55 -4.40
N ARG A 152 -24.93 -12.58 -3.55
CA ARG A 152 -24.53 -13.96 -3.90
C ARG A 152 -25.71 -14.84 -4.29
N SER A 153 -26.93 -14.44 -3.90
CA SER A 153 -28.19 -15.07 -4.28
C SER A 153 -29.30 -14.03 -4.33
N GLU A 154 -30.53 -14.43 -4.69
CA GLU A 154 -31.67 -13.52 -4.70
C GLU A 154 -31.93 -12.87 -3.33
N THR A 155 -31.63 -13.57 -2.24
CA THR A 155 -31.95 -13.13 -0.87
C THR A 155 -30.74 -12.76 -0.03
N GLU A 156 -29.52 -13.17 -0.43
CA GLU A 156 -28.31 -12.99 0.40
C GLU A 156 -27.28 -12.09 -0.26
N PHE A 157 -26.67 -11.23 0.55
CA PHE A 157 -25.51 -10.43 0.18
C PHE A 157 -24.22 -11.21 0.44
N HIS A 158 -23.16 -10.82 -0.27
CA HIS A 158 -21.80 -11.19 0.10
C HIS A 158 -21.46 -10.60 1.47
N THR A 159 -20.57 -11.28 2.18
CA THR A 159 -19.89 -10.85 3.41
C THR A 159 -18.38 -10.95 3.19
N SER A 160 -17.58 -10.36 4.09
CA SER A 160 -16.11 -10.49 4.03
C SER A 160 -15.65 -11.96 4.07
N GLU A 161 -16.33 -12.81 4.85
CA GLU A 161 -16.05 -14.26 4.83
C GLU A 161 -16.39 -14.92 3.50
N SER A 162 -17.50 -14.53 2.86
CA SER A 162 -17.93 -15.16 1.61
C SER A 162 -17.03 -14.84 0.40
N VAL A 163 -16.23 -13.77 0.51
CA VAL A 163 -15.30 -13.32 -0.54
C VAL A 163 -13.84 -13.56 -0.16
N LEU A 164 -13.59 -14.30 0.92
CA LEU A 164 -12.24 -14.54 1.43
C LEU A 164 -11.37 -15.33 0.45
N SER A 165 -11.98 -16.24 -0.32
CA SER A 165 -11.30 -17.12 -1.28
C SER A 165 -11.48 -16.59 -2.70
N ILE A 166 -10.38 -16.14 -3.31
CA ILE A 166 -10.35 -15.75 -4.73
C ILE A 166 -10.76 -16.91 -5.66
N HIS A 167 -10.48 -18.15 -5.25
CA HIS A 167 -10.83 -19.35 -6.00
C HIS A 167 -12.34 -19.60 -6.03
N ASP A 168 -13.06 -19.26 -4.95
CA ASP A 168 -14.52 -19.42 -4.90
C ASP A 168 -15.21 -18.38 -5.79
N LEU A 169 -14.52 -17.28 -6.10
CA LEU A 169 -14.94 -16.25 -7.06
C LEU A 169 -14.48 -16.53 -8.50
N GLY A 170 -13.76 -17.62 -8.74
CA GLY A 170 -13.42 -18.10 -10.08
C GLY A 170 -12.21 -17.46 -10.74
N TYR A 171 -11.35 -16.76 -9.99
CA TYR A 171 -10.11 -16.18 -10.52
C TYR A 171 -8.89 -16.54 -9.66
N SER A 172 -7.70 -16.16 -10.13
CA SER A 172 -6.43 -16.37 -9.43
C SER A 172 -5.34 -15.43 -9.95
N TYR A 173 -4.18 -15.43 -9.30
CA TYR A 173 -2.97 -14.69 -9.65
C TYR A 173 -1.77 -15.62 -9.75
N HIS A 174 -0.70 -15.13 -10.40
CA HIS A 174 0.55 -15.86 -10.53
C HIS A 174 1.06 -16.39 -9.17
N GLY A 175 1.33 -17.69 -9.09
CA GLY A 175 1.79 -18.40 -7.88
C GLY A 175 0.66 -18.99 -7.02
N LEU A 176 -0.58 -18.52 -7.20
CA LEU A 176 -1.77 -18.89 -6.44
C LEU A 176 -2.79 -19.68 -7.25
N GLU A 177 -2.43 -20.25 -8.40
CA GLU A 177 -3.37 -20.88 -9.35
C GLU A 177 -4.08 -22.11 -8.79
N SER A 178 -3.42 -22.84 -7.88
CA SER A 178 -3.94 -24.07 -7.29
C SER A 178 -4.42 -23.85 -5.85
N LYS A 179 -5.71 -24.11 -5.63
CA LYS A 179 -6.34 -24.12 -4.30
C LYS A 179 -5.85 -25.25 -3.40
N ASP A 180 -5.36 -26.35 -4.00
CA ASP A 180 -5.02 -27.58 -3.29
C ASP A 180 -3.62 -27.53 -2.63
N LYS A 181 -2.84 -26.47 -2.91
CA LYS A 181 -1.54 -26.23 -2.23
C LYS A 181 -1.75 -26.07 -0.72
N SER A 182 -0.76 -26.45 0.08
CA SER A 182 -0.80 -26.13 1.51
C SER A 182 -0.61 -24.61 1.73
N ALA A 183 -0.98 -24.11 2.91
CA ALA A 183 -0.74 -22.71 3.27
C ALA A 183 0.76 -22.37 3.29
N GLU A 184 1.61 -23.32 3.69
CA GLU A 184 3.06 -23.18 3.69
C GLU A 184 3.62 -23.09 2.26
N ASP A 185 3.19 -23.97 1.36
CA ASP A 185 3.62 -23.93 -0.05
C ASP A 185 3.20 -22.61 -0.73
N ARG A 186 1.98 -22.11 -0.44
CA ARG A 186 1.51 -20.81 -0.96
C ARG A 186 2.36 -19.67 -0.43
N ARG A 187 2.65 -19.66 0.88
CA ARG A 187 3.49 -18.65 1.51
C ARG A 187 4.89 -18.62 0.90
N GLU A 188 5.53 -19.78 0.74
CA GLU A 188 6.87 -19.87 0.15
C GLU A 188 6.89 -19.38 -1.31
N GLU A 189 5.90 -19.79 -2.11
CA GLU A 189 5.78 -19.38 -3.50
C GLU A 189 5.60 -17.86 -3.65
N VAL A 190 4.67 -17.29 -2.89
CA VAL A 190 4.44 -15.83 -2.92
C VAL A 190 5.64 -15.06 -2.38
N THR A 191 6.29 -15.55 -1.32
CA THR A 191 7.50 -14.91 -0.78
C THR A 191 8.61 -14.85 -1.83
N ARG A 192 8.79 -15.93 -2.60
CA ARG A 192 9.74 -15.97 -3.72
C ARG A 192 9.39 -14.97 -4.82
N ILE A 193 8.11 -14.87 -5.18
CA ILE A 193 7.64 -13.87 -6.15
C ILE A 193 7.98 -12.47 -5.64
N ILE A 194 7.57 -12.11 -4.42
CA ILE A 194 7.82 -10.77 -3.84
C ILE A 194 9.31 -10.45 -3.77
N ASN A 195 10.15 -11.39 -3.35
CA ASN A 195 11.60 -11.18 -3.29
C ASN A 195 12.23 -10.91 -4.66
N ASN A 196 11.67 -11.45 -5.74
CA ASN A 196 12.14 -11.16 -7.10
C ASN A 196 11.67 -9.81 -7.63
N LEU A 197 10.59 -9.25 -7.07
CA LEU A 197 10.07 -7.93 -7.43
C LEU A 197 10.84 -6.77 -6.76
N GLU A 198 11.54 -7.04 -5.67
CA GLU A 198 12.21 -6.04 -4.83
C GLU A 198 13.73 -5.97 -5.11
N PRO A 199 14.22 -5.02 -5.94
CA PRO A 199 15.61 -5.00 -6.38
C PRO A 199 16.61 -4.49 -5.31
N GLY A 200 16.15 -4.08 -4.12
CA GLY A 200 17.00 -3.44 -3.10
C GLY A 200 18.24 -4.27 -2.72
N PHE A 201 18.09 -5.59 -2.54
CA PHE A 201 19.21 -6.50 -2.29
C PHE A 201 19.83 -7.05 -3.58
N LEU A 202 19.11 -7.04 -4.70
CA LEU A 202 19.65 -7.40 -6.02
C LEU A 202 20.68 -6.37 -6.51
N LYS A 203 20.51 -5.07 -6.18
CA LYS A 203 21.44 -3.96 -6.46
C LYS A 203 22.77 -4.08 -5.69
N LEU A 204 22.86 -4.88 -4.62
CA LEU A 204 24.11 -5.15 -3.87
C LEU A 204 25.08 -6.11 -4.60
N GLY A 205 24.68 -6.63 -5.77
CA GLY A 205 25.48 -7.55 -6.56
C GLY A 205 25.38 -8.98 -6.03
N ALA A 206 25.16 -9.92 -6.96
CA ALA A 206 24.96 -11.35 -6.74
C ALA A 206 26.08 -12.11 -5.97
N ARG A 207 27.10 -11.41 -5.47
CA ARG A 207 28.15 -11.98 -4.60
C ARG A 207 27.90 -11.78 -3.10
N ALA A 208 27.02 -10.86 -2.70
CA ALA A 208 26.71 -10.60 -1.29
C ALA A 208 25.40 -11.28 -0.81
N ALA A 209 24.42 -11.43 -1.71
CA ALA A 209 23.16 -12.14 -1.42
C ALA A 209 23.36 -13.66 -1.30
N ASN A 210 24.28 -14.22 -2.07
CA ASN A 210 24.75 -15.59 -1.92
C ASN A 210 25.94 -15.65 -0.96
N GLY A 211 25.74 -15.26 0.29
CA GLY A 211 26.64 -15.70 1.34
C GLY A 211 26.67 -17.24 1.30
N LEU A 212 27.86 -17.83 1.12
CA LEU A 212 28.09 -19.26 1.34
C LEU A 212 27.26 -19.71 2.54
N LEU A 213 26.47 -20.77 2.38
CA LEU A 213 25.68 -21.42 3.45
C LEU A 213 26.41 -21.30 4.81
N GLY A 214 25.94 -20.38 5.67
CA GLY A 214 26.55 -20.12 7.00
C GLY A 214 27.27 -18.77 7.20
N GLY A 215 27.34 -17.87 6.22
CA GLY A 215 27.91 -16.52 6.38
C GLY A 215 26.98 -15.49 7.08
N PRO A 216 27.52 -14.34 7.55
CA PRO A 216 26.73 -13.23 8.07
C PRO A 216 25.86 -12.60 6.97
N ARG A 217 24.60 -12.27 7.29
CA ARG A 217 23.64 -11.60 6.38
C ARG A 217 24.19 -10.23 5.97
N ALA A 218 23.96 -9.81 4.73
CA ALA A 218 24.14 -8.42 4.35
C ALA A 218 23.12 -7.58 5.12
N VAL A 219 23.56 -6.53 5.82
CA VAL A 219 22.69 -5.64 6.60
C VAL A 219 22.82 -4.23 6.07
N LEU A 220 21.69 -3.63 5.71
CA LEU A 220 21.57 -2.25 5.29
C LEU A 220 20.94 -1.41 6.40
N THR A 221 21.19 -0.10 6.37
CA THR A 221 20.38 0.87 7.14
C THR A 221 19.44 1.56 6.16
N ARG A 222 18.14 1.47 6.40
CA ARG A 222 17.09 2.16 5.65
C ARG A 222 16.44 3.23 6.51
N TYR A 223 15.80 4.19 5.87
CA TYR A 223 15.09 5.28 6.54
C TYR A 223 13.69 5.47 5.96
N PHE A 224 12.75 5.82 6.83
CA PHE A 224 11.35 6.03 6.47
C PHE A 224 10.85 7.34 7.08
N ALA A 225 10.04 8.09 6.34
CA ALA A 225 9.26 9.20 6.87
C ALA A 225 7.87 8.71 7.26
N HIS A 226 7.56 8.81 8.55
CA HIS A 226 6.26 8.50 9.12
C HIS A 226 5.46 9.80 9.22
N ILE A 227 4.30 9.84 8.58
CA ILE A 227 3.40 10.99 8.55
C ILE A 227 2.13 10.63 9.33
N ALA A 228 1.67 11.54 10.18
CA ALA A 228 0.34 11.47 10.79
C ALA A 228 -0.34 12.83 10.64
N VAL A 229 -1.60 12.82 10.23
CA VAL A 229 -2.39 14.04 10.01
C VAL A 229 -3.86 13.79 10.34
N GLU A 230 -4.53 14.79 10.91
CA GLU A 230 -5.98 14.75 11.13
C GLU A 230 -6.73 15.09 9.83
N ALA A 231 -7.51 14.14 9.30
CA ALA A 231 -8.18 14.29 8.01
C ALA A 231 -9.17 15.45 7.97
N SER A 232 -9.75 15.84 9.11
CA SER A 232 -10.68 16.97 9.19
C SER A 232 -10.01 18.35 9.13
N GLU A 233 -8.69 18.44 9.27
CA GLU A 233 -7.93 19.70 9.25
C GLU A 233 -7.43 20.11 7.86
N ILE A 234 -7.57 19.22 6.88
CA ILE A 234 -6.93 19.35 5.57
C ILE A 234 -7.96 19.30 4.45
N GLU A 235 -7.89 20.28 3.55
CA GLU A 235 -8.71 20.31 2.32
C GLU A 235 -8.29 19.15 1.42
N ARG A 236 -9.27 18.34 0.98
CA ARG A 236 -9.07 17.10 0.22
C ARG A 236 -9.87 17.10 -1.10
N PRO A 237 -9.43 16.37 -2.13
CA PRO A 237 -8.25 15.50 -2.15
C PRO A 237 -6.93 16.29 -2.19
N CYS A 238 -5.93 15.78 -1.48
CA CYS A 238 -4.59 16.36 -1.45
C CYS A 238 -3.50 15.28 -1.35
N SER A 239 -2.29 15.65 -1.73
CA SER A 239 -1.08 14.85 -1.61
C SER A 239 -0.13 15.51 -0.61
N ILE A 240 0.28 14.77 0.42
CA ILE A 240 1.36 15.18 1.33
C ILE A 240 2.66 14.59 0.79
N GLU A 241 3.49 15.45 0.21
CA GLU A 241 4.70 15.06 -0.51
C GLU A 241 5.95 15.24 0.32
N VAL A 242 6.82 14.23 0.29
CA VAL A 242 8.13 14.27 0.93
C VAL A 242 9.20 14.43 -0.14
N SER A 243 10.02 15.46 0.01
CA SER A 243 11.15 15.70 -0.89
C SER A 243 12.36 16.26 -0.13
N MET A 244 13.54 16.19 -0.75
CA MET A 244 14.75 16.81 -0.22
C MET A 244 15.64 17.26 -1.38
N ASN A 245 16.10 18.53 -1.36
CA ASN A 245 17.02 19.07 -2.36
C ASN A 245 16.59 18.81 -3.83
N GLY A 246 15.29 18.88 -4.11
CA GLY A 246 14.72 18.63 -5.44
C GLY A 246 14.56 17.15 -5.80
N THR A 247 14.89 16.22 -4.90
CA THR A 247 14.63 14.78 -5.06
C THR A 247 13.32 14.42 -4.34
N TYR A 248 12.35 13.90 -5.09
CA TYR A 248 11.09 13.41 -4.55
C TYR A 248 11.26 12.00 -3.95
N ALA A 249 10.70 11.76 -2.76
CA ALA A 249 10.69 10.43 -2.13
C ALA A 249 9.36 9.70 -2.33
N GLY A 250 8.24 10.41 -2.24
CA GLY A 250 6.91 9.80 -2.28
C GLY A 250 5.85 10.72 -1.70
N ASN A 251 4.61 10.22 -1.69
CA ASN A 251 3.45 10.93 -1.17
C ASN A 251 2.60 10.06 -0.24
N LEU A 252 1.82 10.73 0.60
CA LEU A 252 0.65 10.19 1.26
C LEU A 252 -0.57 10.94 0.72
N VAL A 253 -1.44 10.23 -0.01
CA VAL A 253 -2.63 10.82 -0.62
C VAL A 253 -3.82 10.67 0.31
N LEU A 254 -4.49 11.78 0.56
CA LEU A 254 -5.76 11.81 1.26
C LEU A 254 -6.86 12.06 0.24
N LEU A 255 -7.63 11.01 -0.05
CA LEU A 255 -8.85 11.09 -0.86
C LEU A 255 -9.97 11.78 -0.06
N SER A 256 -11.15 11.90 -0.68
CA SER A 256 -12.30 12.55 -0.04
C SER A 256 -12.84 11.81 1.19
N MET A 257 -12.39 10.59 1.48
CA MET A 257 -12.74 9.80 2.66
C MET A 257 -11.47 9.18 3.27
N PRO A 258 -11.43 8.91 4.59
CA PRO A 258 -12.48 9.16 5.60
C PRO A 258 -12.60 10.64 5.99
N ASP A 259 -13.78 11.11 6.40
CA ASP A 259 -14.02 12.55 6.67
C ASP A 259 -13.26 13.09 7.90
N SER A 260 -12.95 12.24 8.86
CA SER A 260 -12.23 12.61 10.09
C SER A 260 -11.40 11.45 10.63
N GLY A 261 -10.51 11.76 11.57
CA GLY A 261 -9.60 10.82 12.20
C GLY A 261 -8.17 10.99 11.71
N ILE A 262 -7.24 10.46 12.51
CA ILE A 262 -5.82 10.51 12.19
C ILE A 262 -5.50 9.49 11.09
N VAL A 263 -5.13 10.01 9.93
CA VAL A 263 -4.56 9.25 8.80
C VAL A 263 -3.06 9.18 9.00
N ARG A 264 -2.51 7.97 8.86
CA ARG A 264 -1.07 7.71 8.94
C ARG A 264 -0.55 7.13 7.64
N GLY A 265 0.70 7.41 7.34
CA GLY A 265 1.39 6.82 6.21
C GLY A 265 2.90 6.75 6.42
N GLU A 266 3.55 5.94 5.60
CA GLU A 266 4.98 5.74 5.60
C GLU A 266 5.53 5.90 4.18
N ILE A 267 6.61 6.67 4.05
CA ILE A 267 7.30 6.90 2.79
C ILE A 267 8.76 6.46 2.93
N SER A 268 9.23 5.59 2.05
CA SER A 268 10.64 5.20 1.99
C SER A 268 11.50 6.39 1.56
N LEU A 269 12.63 6.61 2.25
CA LEU A 269 13.60 7.64 1.91
C LEU A 269 14.77 7.10 1.10
N ASP A 270 14.69 5.87 0.57
CA ASP A 270 15.80 5.21 -0.13
C ASP A 270 16.30 6.04 -1.32
N THR A 271 15.40 6.58 -2.15
CA THR A 271 15.76 7.43 -3.30
C THR A 271 16.55 8.65 -2.87
N ILE A 272 16.17 9.27 -1.76
CA ILE A 272 16.88 10.42 -1.21
C ILE A 272 18.20 9.98 -0.56
N GLN A 273 18.19 8.85 0.17
CA GLN A 273 19.37 8.27 0.80
C GLN A 273 20.47 7.95 -0.23
N ASP A 274 20.09 7.52 -1.43
CA ASP A 274 21.03 7.24 -2.52
C ASP A 274 21.84 8.48 -2.94
N THR A 275 21.26 9.68 -2.84
CA THR A 275 21.98 10.95 -3.08
C THR A 275 23.05 11.23 -2.01
N LEU A 276 22.95 10.58 -0.85
CA LEU A 276 23.86 10.69 0.30
C LEU A 276 24.77 9.47 0.45
N ARG A 277 24.89 8.63 -0.60
CA ARG A 277 25.68 7.40 -0.57
C ARG A 277 27.13 7.65 -0.10
N GLY A 278 27.61 6.79 0.80
CA GLY A 278 28.95 6.88 1.39
C GLY A 278 29.08 7.86 2.56
N LYS A 279 28.03 8.61 2.92
CA LYS A 279 28.01 9.39 4.16
C LYS A 279 27.72 8.49 5.37
N PRO A 280 28.30 8.79 6.55
CA PRO A 280 27.98 8.06 7.77
C PRO A 280 26.54 8.33 8.21
N SER A 281 25.90 7.36 8.88
CA SER A 281 24.49 7.42 9.27
C SER A 281 24.11 8.68 10.07
N ARG A 282 25.01 9.20 10.91
CA ARG A 282 24.80 10.46 11.64
C ARG A 282 24.64 11.67 10.73
N VAL A 283 25.38 11.72 9.63
CA VAL A 283 25.27 12.80 8.64
C VAL A 283 23.98 12.65 7.84
N VAL A 284 23.64 11.42 7.43
CA VAL A 284 22.37 11.13 6.73
C VAL A 284 21.17 11.58 7.56
N LEU A 285 21.11 11.14 8.83
CA LEU A 285 20.03 11.51 9.73
C LEU A 285 19.95 13.03 9.96
N ASN A 286 21.07 13.70 10.25
CA ASN A 286 21.08 15.15 10.43
C ASN A 286 20.62 15.89 9.16
N THR A 287 20.95 15.37 7.98
CA THR A 287 20.44 15.93 6.71
C THR A 287 18.94 15.74 6.59
N PHE A 288 18.39 14.57 6.93
CA PHE A 288 16.94 14.37 6.93
C PHE A 288 16.21 15.30 7.91
N GLU A 289 16.71 15.43 9.15
CA GLU A 289 16.08 16.28 10.18
C GLU A 289 16.04 17.77 9.80
N THR A 290 16.91 18.23 8.89
CA THR A 290 17.09 19.66 8.58
C THR A 290 16.71 20.05 7.15
N ALA A 291 16.71 19.12 6.20
CA ALA A 291 16.51 19.41 4.78
C ALA A 291 15.29 18.71 4.17
N LEU A 292 14.62 17.81 4.89
CA LEU A 292 13.35 17.27 4.42
C LEU A 292 12.32 18.38 4.31
N LYS A 293 11.66 18.39 3.16
CA LYS A 293 10.60 19.31 2.82
C LYS A 293 9.30 18.54 2.71
N ILE A 294 8.28 19.08 3.35
CA ILE A 294 6.90 18.59 3.29
C ILE A 294 6.08 19.64 2.56
N ASP A 295 5.47 19.26 1.45
CA ASP A 295 4.51 20.08 0.73
C ASP A 295 3.13 19.40 0.81
N ILE A 296 2.08 20.16 1.04
CA ILE A 296 0.71 19.68 0.93
C ILE A 296 0.14 20.27 -0.36
N ILE A 297 -0.13 19.43 -1.34
CA ILE A 297 -0.54 19.84 -2.69
C ILE A 297 -2.00 19.46 -2.90
N LYS A 298 -2.81 20.42 -3.33
CA LYS A 298 -4.22 20.21 -3.67
C LYS A 298 -4.38 19.72 -5.10
N GLY A 299 -5.58 19.22 -5.40
CA GLY A 299 -5.95 18.80 -6.76
C GLY A 299 -5.56 19.84 -7.80
N ASP A 300 -5.83 21.13 -7.59
CA ASP A 300 -5.49 22.21 -8.54
C ASP A 300 -4.00 22.60 -8.61
N GLY A 301 -3.12 21.90 -7.87
CA GLY A 301 -1.68 22.17 -7.79
C GLY A 301 -1.29 23.30 -6.82
N SER A 302 -2.26 24.00 -6.22
CA SER A 302 -1.96 24.98 -5.17
C SER A 302 -1.57 24.27 -3.86
N ARG A 303 -0.87 24.98 -2.97
CA ARG A 303 -0.34 24.41 -1.73
C ARG A 303 -1.12 24.86 -0.51
N ILE A 304 -1.27 23.96 0.45
CA ILE A 304 -1.76 24.27 1.79
C ILE A 304 -0.55 24.59 2.67
N ALA A 305 -0.64 25.68 3.44
CA ALA A 305 0.44 26.04 4.36
C ALA A 305 0.46 25.05 5.53
N LEU A 306 1.66 24.60 5.93
CA LEU A 306 1.80 23.66 7.06
C LEU A 306 1.28 24.26 8.38
N ALA A 307 1.30 25.59 8.50
CA ALA A 307 0.73 26.30 9.65
C ALA A 307 -0.79 26.15 9.77
N ASP A 308 -1.48 25.83 8.68
CA ASP A 308 -2.93 25.60 8.64
C ASP A 308 -3.30 24.15 9.00
N VAL A 309 -2.30 23.26 9.17
CA VAL A 309 -2.47 21.84 9.52
C VAL A 309 -1.70 21.52 10.81
N PRO A 310 -2.18 22.01 11.97
CA PRO A 310 -1.41 22.01 13.22
C PRO A 310 -1.12 20.61 13.79
N ASN A 311 -1.92 19.60 13.46
CA ASN A 311 -1.69 18.22 13.89
C ASN A 311 -0.91 17.36 12.88
N LEU A 312 -0.26 17.97 11.88
CA LEU A 312 0.70 17.27 11.03
C LEU A 312 1.96 16.92 11.84
N ASP A 313 2.17 15.62 12.08
CA ASP A 313 3.39 15.08 12.68
C ASP A 313 4.21 14.32 11.63
N VAL A 314 5.52 14.57 11.62
CA VAL A 314 6.46 13.88 10.74
C VAL A 314 7.67 13.41 11.53
N GLN A 315 7.94 12.11 11.47
CA GLN A 315 9.04 11.46 12.17
C GLN A 315 9.89 10.64 11.20
N ILE A 316 11.19 10.52 11.47
CA ILE A 316 12.10 9.67 10.71
C ILE A 316 12.37 8.41 11.50
N GLU A 317 12.15 7.27 10.87
CA GLU A 317 12.64 6.00 11.35
C GLU A 317 13.99 5.70 10.72
N GLN A 318 14.95 5.29 11.54
CA GLN A 318 16.15 4.57 11.10
C GLN A 318 16.00 3.11 11.50
N VAL A 319 16.20 2.19 10.56
CA VAL A 319 16.08 0.75 10.82
C VAL A 319 17.19 -0.03 10.11
N ARG A 320 17.63 -1.12 10.72
CA ARG A 320 18.56 -2.07 10.10
C ARG A 320 17.77 -3.18 9.41
N VAL A 321 18.18 -3.53 8.20
CA VAL A 321 17.48 -4.50 7.35
C VAL A 321 18.47 -5.55 6.90
N ALA A 322 18.31 -6.76 7.41
CA ALA A 322 19.09 -7.91 7.01
C ALA A 322 18.46 -8.55 5.76
N ALA A 323 19.30 -8.86 4.78
CA ALA A 323 18.89 -9.59 3.58
C ALA A 323 18.33 -10.97 3.96
N PRO A 324 17.34 -11.48 3.20
CA PRO A 324 16.84 -12.82 3.41
C PRO A 324 17.94 -13.86 3.16
N ARG A 325 17.92 -14.98 3.90
CA ARG A 325 18.87 -16.10 3.65
C ARG A 325 18.47 -16.95 2.45
N TRP A 326 17.17 -17.00 2.20
CA TRP A 326 16.53 -17.84 1.20
C TRP A 326 15.56 -17.00 0.41
N ASP A 327 15.25 -17.42 -0.81
CA ASP A 327 14.22 -16.80 -1.64
C ASP A 327 12.81 -16.95 -1.03
N THR A 328 12.62 -17.85 -0.07
CA THR A 328 11.38 -18.07 0.70
C THR A 328 11.34 -17.33 2.05
N GLU A 329 12.32 -16.48 2.35
CA GLU A 329 12.35 -15.66 3.56
C GLU A 329 12.22 -14.19 3.17
N LEU A 330 11.47 -13.36 3.91
CA LEU A 330 11.46 -11.91 3.72
C LEU A 330 12.66 -11.26 4.44
N PRO A 331 13.07 -10.04 4.06
CA PRO A 331 14.07 -9.27 4.81
C PRO A 331 13.67 -9.09 6.28
N GLU A 332 14.65 -9.20 7.17
CA GLU A 332 14.44 -9.04 8.61
C GLU A 332 14.81 -7.62 9.04
N TYR A 333 13.88 -6.94 9.69
CA TYR A 333 14.10 -5.60 10.22
C TYR A 333 14.59 -5.71 11.67
N SER A 334 15.44 -4.79 12.11
CA SER A 334 16.01 -4.79 13.47
C SER A 334 16.45 -3.38 13.87
N GLU A 335 16.63 -3.15 15.18
CA GLU A 335 17.21 -1.92 15.73
C GLU A 335 16.52 -0.61 15.27
N SER A 336 15.18 -0.62 15.16
CA SER A 336 14.39 0.57 14.79
C SER A 336 14.52 1.69 15.83
N ARG A 337 14.66 2.93 15.35
CA ARG A 337 14.74 4.16 16.16
C ARG A 337 14.02 5.31 15.47
N MET A 338 13.22 6.04 16.25
CA MET A 338 12.46 7.20 15.78
C MET A 338 13.18 8.51 16.13
N PHE A 339 13.12 9.48 15.21
CA PHE A 339 13.70 10.80 15.32
C PHE A 339 12.68 11.86 14.87
N GLY A 340 12.63 13.00 15.54
CA GLY A 340 11.75 14.10 15.15
C GLY A 340 12.34 14.91 13.99
N VAL A 341 11.49 15.42 13.10
CA VAL A 341 11.90 16.35 12.04
C VAL A 341 11.63 17.79 12.45
N ARG A 342 12.52 18.71 12.10
CA ARG A 342 12.20 20.14 12.14
C ARG A 342 11.51 20.51 10.84
N LEU A 343 10.19 20.59 10.87
CA LEU A 343 9.43 21.11 9.74
C LEU A 343 9.82 22.58 9.52
N VAL A 344 10.55 22.85 8.45
CA VAL A 344 10.89 24.21 8.05
C VAL A 344 9.68 24.78 7.34
N ASN A 345 8.97 25.72 7.98
CA ASN A 345 7.91 26.48 7.33
C ASN A 345 8.52 27.26 6.16
N ALA A 346 8.38 26.74 4.94
CA ALA A 346 8.72 27.50 3.75
C ALA A 346 7.63 28.57 3.57
N PRO A 347 7.97 29.87 3.58
CA PRO A 347 7.03 30.89 3.11
C PRO A 347 6.84 30.65 1.62
N TYR A 348 5.63 30.26 1.24
CA TYR A 348 5.25 30.09 -0.16
C TYR A 348 5.08 31.42 -0.87
#